data_AF-A0A5C6U3P4-F1
#
_entry.id   AF-A0A5C6U3P4-F1
#
_cell.length_a   1.000
_cell.length_b   1.000
_cell.length_c   1.000
_cell.angle_alpha   90.00
_cell.angle_beta   90.00
_cell.angle_gamma   90.00
#
_symmetry.space_group_name_H-M   'P 1'
#
loop_
_entity.id
_entity.type
_entity.pdbx_description
1 polymer ?
#
loop_
_entity_poly.entity_id
_entity_poly.type
_entity_poly.pdbx_seq_one_letter_code
_entity_poly.pdbx_strand_id
1 'polypeptide(L)'
;MRRTLIVSAALAALCSSPLALAQSATEVGGVKYEPSVQVANSRLQLNGAGIRYKAVFKVYTAGFYLGTKAATTEAVLAAPGAKRMHIVMLRDIDGNELGKLFTRGMQDNAPREEFSKSIAGTIRMSEIFSLRKKLTAGENFSVDWVPGVGTTVLINGKAAGEPIKEPEFFSAMMKIWLGNNPADSQLKEALLGKAPAPRDPSTSNPVSPSGPTPPPASRTGRAAGGAAARPPRRSPCGWHAPVAGEPNSLEAPALPRGSAAPLLRPLQPCCRNDAPAR
;
A
#
# COMPACT_ATOMS: atom_id res chain seq x y z
N MET A 1 52.40 36.51 -41.25
CA MET A 1 51.35 35.69 -41.91
C MET A 1 51.18 34.40 -41.12
N ARG A 2 50.25 34.37 -40.14
CA ARG A 2 49.88 33.16 -39.39
C ARG A 2 48.45 32.82 -39.77
N ARG A 3 48.29 31.86 -40.68
CA ARG A 3 46.98 31.36 -41.12
C ARG A 3 46.87 29.90 -40.73
N THR A 4 45.83 29.63 -39.97
CA THR A 4 45.01 28.40 -39.96
C THR A 4 45.71 27.06 -39.80
N LEU A 5 45.41 26.36 -38.71
CA LEU A 5 44.93 24.97 -38.73
C LEU A 5 44.30 24.66 -37.35
N ILE A 6 43.08 25.14 -37.15
CA ILE A 6 42.10 24.55 -36.24
C ILE A 6 41.22 23.69 -37.13
N VAL A 7 41.23 22.35 -37.01
CA VAL A 7 40.06 21.45 -37.08
C VAL A 7 40.56 20.05 -36.64
N SER A 8 39.70 19.34 -35.88
CA SER A 8 39.62 17.86 -35.81
C SER A 8 40.13 17.19 -34.53
N ALA A 9 39.49 17.47 -33.39
CA ALA A 9 39.34 16.49 -32.30
C ALA A 9 38.25 16.89 -31.30
N ALA A 10 37.02 17.14 -31.77
CA ALA A 10 35.89 17.41 -30.87
C ALA A 10 34.60 16.84 -31.47
N LEU A 11 34.53 15.51 -31.61
CA LEU A 11 33.30 14.85 -32.06
C LEU A 11 33.20 13.40 -31.55
N ALA A 12 33.10 13.20 -30.23
CA ALA A 12 32.70 11.91 -29.65
C ALA A 12 32.18 12.02 -28.20
N ALA A 13 31.37 13.04 -27.90
CA ALA A 13 30.62 13.10 -26.64
C ALA A 13 29.13 13.30 -26.93
N LEU A 14 28.57 12.46 -27.82
CA LEU A 14 27.13 12.39 -28.02
C LEU A 14 26.49 11.66 -26.83
N CYS A 15 25.89 12.45 -25.94
CA CYS A 15 24.63 12.19 -25.26
C CYS A 15 24.32 10.72 -24.89
N SER A 16 25.00 10.20 -23.87
CA SER A 16 24.40 9.17 -23.02
C SER A 16 23.37 9.83 -22.07
N SER A 17 22.28 10.33 -22.64
CA SER A 17 21.10 10.69 -21.85
C SER A 17 20.42 9.39 -21.42
N PRO A 18 20.28 9.09 -20.12
CA PRO A 18 19.54 7.92 -19.69
C PRO A 18 18.09 8.08 -20.17
N LEU A 19 17.65 7.18 -21.06
CA LEU A 19 16.23 7.00 -21.37
C LEU A 19 15.53 6.67 -20.05
N ALA A 20 14.82 7.63 -19.49
CA ALA A 20 13.88 7.36 -18.41
C ALA A 20 12.82 6.41 -18.96
N LEU A 21 12.93 5.12 -18.63
CA LEU A 21 11.89 4.13 -18.91
C LEU A 21 10.60 4.65 -18.28
N ALA A 22 9.67 5.10 -19.12
CA ALA A 22 8.33 5.48 -18.69
C ALA A 22 7.69 4.22 -18.09
N GLN A 23 7.58 4.18 -16.77
CA GLN A 23 6.91 3.09 -16.10
C GLN A 23 5.45 3.12 -16.55
N SER A 24 4.94 2.02 -17.08
CA SER A 24 3.56 1.95 -17.56
C SER A 24 2.58 2.00 -16.38
N ALA A 25 1.41 2.58 -16.60
CA ALA A 25 0.32 2.52 -15.63
C ALA A 25 0.02 1.05 -15.25
N THR A 26 -0.25 0.82 -13.97
CA THR A 26 -0.63 -0.50 -13.47
C THR A 26 -2.13 -0.67 -13.64
N GLU A 27 -2.56 -1.65 -14.42
CA GLU A 27 -3.98 -1.95 -14.59
C GLU A 27 -4.42 -3.04 -13.61
N VAL A 28 -5.50 -2.77 -12.89
CA VAL A 28 -6.06 -3.66 -11.88
C VAL A 28 -7.57 -3.66 -12.03
N GLY A 29 -8.18 -4.81 -12.33
CA GLY A 29 -9.65 -4.88 -12.42
C GLY A 29 -10.27 -3.96 -13.47
N GLY A 30 -9.56 -3.66 -14.56
CA GLY A 30 -9.95 -2.68 -15.58
C GLY A 30 -9.74 -1.20 -15.18
N VAL A 31 -9.16 -0.94 -14.01
CA VAL A 31 -8.83 0.41 -13.51
C VAL A 31 -7.35 0.68 -13.68
N LYS A 32 -7.00 1.83 -14.25
CA LYS A 32 -5.61 2.26 -14.44
C LYS A 32 -5.13 3.09 -13.25
N TYR A 33 -4.00 2.67 -12.68
CA TYR A 33 -3.27 3.40 -11.65
C TYR A 33 -1.99 3.96 -12.23
N GLU A 34 -1.87 5.29 -12.23
CA GLU A 34 -0.67 5.96 -12.73
C GLU A 34 0.56 5.60 -11.87
N PRO A 35 1.76 5.52 -12.46
CA PRO A 35 2.97 5.19 -11.69
C PRO A 35 3.32 6.25 -10.65
N SER A 36 2.89 7.49 -10.86
CA SER A 36 3.09 8.60 -9.94
C SER A 36 1.93 9.58 -9.98
N VAL A 37 1.63 10.22 -8.85
CA VAL A 37 0.60 11.25 -8.71
C VAL A 37 1.14 12.44 -7.95
N GLN A 38 0.58 13.63 -8.20
CA GLN A 38 0.87 14.83 -7.43
C GLN A 38 -0.16 15.00 -6.31
N VAL A 39 0.30 15.13 -5.07
CA VAL A 39 -0.53 15.41 -3.89
C VAL A 39 0.05 16.61 -3.17
N ALA A 40 -0.69 17.72 -3.16
CA ALA A 40 -0.15 19.03 -2.78
C ALA A 40 1.20 19.29 -3.48
N ASN A 41 2.25 19.60 -2.72
CA ASN A 41 3.59 19.85 -3.24
C ASN A 41 4.49 18.60 -3.29
N SER A 42 3.92 17.40 -3.13
CA SER A 42 4.66 16.12 -3.14
C SER A 42 4.30 15.26 -4.34
N ARG A 43 5.32 14.76 -5.05
CA ARG A 43 5.16 13.70 -6.04
C ARG A 43 5.23 12.34 -5.35
N LEU A 44 4.15 11.57 -5.41
CA LEU A 44 4.06 10.24 -4.84
C LEU A 44 4.17 9.18 -5.92
N GLN A 45 4.73 8.03 -5.59
CA GLN A 45 4.88 6.88 -6.47
C GLN A 45 3.91 5.77 -6.03
N LEU A 46 3.42 4.99 -6.99
CA LEU A 46 2.58 3.84 -6.71
C LEU A 46 3.40 2.78 -5.96
N ASN A 47 3.04 2.51 -4.71
CA ASN A 47 3.63 1.44 -3.90
C ASN A 47 3.11 0.08 -4.34
N GLY A 48 1.78 0.00 -4.54
CA GLY A 48 1.10 -1.21 -4.95
C GLY A 48 -0.38 -0.96 -5.23
N ALA A 49 -1.01 -1.86 -5.98
CA ALA A 49 -2.42 -1.80 -6.32
C ALA A 49 -3.02 -3.21 -6.39
N GLY A 50 -4.29 -3.35 -5.97
CA GLY A 50 -4.96 -4.65 -5.88
C GLY A 50 -6.48 -4.54 -5.88
N ILE A 51 -7.15 -5.69 -5.79
CA ILE A 51 -8.61 -5.79 -5.79
C ILE A 51 -9.05 -6.32 -4.42
N ARG A 52 -10.09 -5.72 -3.84
CA ARG A 52 -10.80 -6.31 -2.71
C ARG A 52 -11.82 -7.32 -3.20
N TYR A 53 -11.76 -8.53 -2.66
CA TYR A 53 -12.79 -9.54 -2.87
C TYR A 53 -13.70 -9.67 -1.64
N LYS A 54 -14.97 -9.99 -1.88
CA LYS A 54 -15.88 -10.51 -0.86
C LYS A 54 -16.37 -11.87 -1.36
N ALA A 55 -15.90 -12.94 -0.73
CA ALA A 55 -16.00 -14.30 -1.27
C ALA A 55 -15.40 -14.34 -2.69
N VAL A 56 -16.23 -14.45 -3.73
CA VAL A 56 -15.80 -14.51 -5.14
C VAL A 56 -16.00 -13.20 -5.91
N PHE A 57 -16.51 -12.16 -5.23
CA PHE A 57 -17.01 -10.98 -5.89
C PHE A 57 -16.07 -9.77 -5.73
N LYS A 58 -15.67 -9.13 -6.85
CA LYS A 58 -14.82 -7.93 -6.88
C LYS A 58 -15.53 -6.68 -6.36
N VAL A 59 -15.12 -6.15 -5.21
CA VAL A 59 -15.80 -5.01 -4.55
C VAL A 59 -15.26 -3.67 -5.07
N TYR A 60 -13.95 -3.49 -5.02
CA TYR A 60 -13.27 -2.29 -5.50
C TYR A 60 -11.81 -2.61 -5.83
N THR A 61 -11.16 -1.73 -6.56
CA THR A 61 -9.71 -1.68 -6.65
C THR A 61 -9.16 -0.61 -5.72
N ALA A 62 -7.97 -0.83 -5.18
CA ALA A 62 -7.25 0.20 -4.43
C ALA A 62 -5.80 0.28 -4.90
N GLY A 63 -5.27 1.50 -4.91
CA GLY A 63 -3.88 1.80 -5.18
C GLY A 63 -3.35 2.73 -4.11
N PHE A 64 -2.17 2.43 -3.61
CA PHE A 64 -1.56 3.16 -2.51
C PHE A 64 -0.27 3.82 -2.95
N TYR A 65 -0.15 5.11 -2.65
CA TYR A 65 0.91 5.98 -3.13
C TYR A 65 1.71 6.58 -1.97
N LEU A 66 3.04 6.53 -2.10
CA LEU A 66 4.01 6.96 -1.09
C LEU A 66 5.14 7.76 -1.75
N GLY A 67 5.81 8.62 -0.97
CA GLY A 67 7.04 9.27 -1.44
C GLY A 67 8.17 8.25 -1.66
N THR A 68 8.30 7.30 -0.73
CA THR A 68 9.27 6.20 -0.76
C THR A 68 8.53 4.88 -0.63
N LYS A 69 8.86 3.89 -1.47
CA LYS A 69 8.24 2.56 -1.41
C LYS A 69 8.53 1.86 -0.09
N ALA A 70 7.57 1.09 0.40
CA ALA A 70 7.66 0.33 1.63
C ALA A 70 6.89 -0.99 1.50
N ALA A 71 7.44 -2.05 2.11
CA ALA A 71 6.92 -3.42 2.01
C ALA A 71 6.26 -3.94 3.29
N THR A 72 6.24 -3.16 4.37
CA THR A 72 5.59 -3.54 5.64
C THR A 72 4.64 -2.45 6.10
N THR A 73 3.64 -2.83 6.88
CA THR A 73 2.67 -1.88 7.45
C THR A 73 3.34 -0.84 8.31
N GLU A 74 4.29 -1.26 9.14
CA GLU A 74 5.04 -0.41 10.06
C GLU A 74 5.85 0.64 9.28
N ALA A 75 6.55 0.21 8.22
CA ALA A 75 7.32 1.10 7.37
C ALA A 75 6.43 2.09 6.61
N VAL A 76 5.26 1.65 6.13
CA VAL A 76 4.28 2.52 5.46
C VAL A 76 3.76 3.60 6.40
N LEU A 77 3.37 3.23 7.61
CA LEU A 77 2.80 4.17 8.58
C LEU A 77 3.86 5.14 9.11
N ALA A 78 5.10 4.67 9.30
CA ALA A 78 6.21 5.49 9.77
C ALA A 78 6.86 6.35 8.66
N ALA A 79 6.62 6.03 7.38
CA ALA A 79 7.22 6.78 6.28
C ALA A 79 6.86 8.28 6.38
N PRO A 80 7.82 9.21 6.25
CA PRO A 80 7.52 10.63 6.30
C PRO A 80 6.77 11.08 5.03
N GLY A 81 6.22 12.28 5.07
CA GLY A 81 5.64 12.92 3.89
C GLY A 81 4.21 12.50 3.57
N ALA A 82 3.73 13.04 2.45
CA ALA A 82 2.37 12.83 1.98
C ALA A 82 2.12 11.38 1.51
N LYS A 83 0.87 10.94 1.63
CA LYS A 83 0.43 9.60 1.25
C LYS A 83 -0.97 9.68 0.63
N ARG A 84 -1.29 8.79 -0.29
CA ARG A 84 -2.63 8.69 -0.87
C ARG A 84 -3.08 7.24 -0.95
N MET A 85 -4.26 6.97 -0.41
CA MET A 85 -5.04 5.77 -0.73
C MET A 85 -6.08 6.14 -1.77
N HIS A 86 -6.07 5.51 -2.94
CA HIS A 86 -7.04 5.77 -4.02
C HIS A 86 -7.85 4.51 -4.31
N ILE A 87 -9.17 4.60 -4.25
CA ILE A 87 -10.07 3.46 -4.34
C ILE A 87 -11.12 3.72 -5.42
N VAL A 88 -11.31 2.75 -6.31
CA VAL A 88 -12.31 2.81 -7.40
C VAL A 88 -13.29 1.67 -7.24
N MET A 89 -14.58 2.00 -7.18
CA MET A 89 -15.65 1.03 -6.97
C MET A 89 -15.82 0.16 -8.21
N LEU A 90 -15.92 -1.16 -8.03
CA LEU A 90 -16.25 -2.10 -9.10
C LEU A 90 -17.72 -2.54 -9.05
N ARG A 91 -18.47 -2.05 -8.05
CA ARG A 91 -19.89 -2.30 -7.83
C ARG A 91 -20.50 -1.18 -7.00
N ASP A 92 -21.81 -1.19 -6.93
CA ASP A 92 -22.56 -0.29 -6.07
C ASP A 92 -22.40 -0.67 -4.59
N ILE A 93 -22.10 0.31 -3.75
CA ILE A 93 -22.04 0.18 -2.29
C ILE A 93 -22.83 1.33 -1.67
N ASP A 94 -23.71 1.00 -0.73
CA ASP A 94 -24.46 2.01 0.03
C ASP A 94 -23.49 2.90 0.85
N GLY A 95 -23.73 4.20 0.86
CA GLY A 95 -22.84 5.16 1.53
C GLY A 95 -22.81 4.99 3.04
N ASN A 96 -23.96 4.68 3.66
CA ASN A 96 -24.03 4.40 5.10
C ASN A 96 -23.30 3.10 5.45
N GLU A 97 -23.46 2.07 4.63
CA GLU A 97 -22.73 0.81 4.82
C GLU A 97 -21.23 1.04 4.71
N LEU A 98 -20.77 1.83 3.74
CA LEU A 98 -19.35 2.15 3.58
C LEU A 98 -18.78 2.87 4.82
N GLY A 99 -19.49 3.88 5.33
CA GLY A 99 -19.10 4.59 6.56
C GLY A 99 -19.02 3.69 7.80
N LYS A 100 -19.99 2.78 7.96
CA LYS A 100 -19.99 1.76 9.03
C LYS A 100 -18.82 0.79 8.90
N LEU A 101 -18.54 0.31 7.68
CA LEU A 101 -17.43 -0.60 7.43
C LEU A 101 -16.08 0.05 7.74
N PHE A 102 -15.90 1.34 7.45
CA PHE A 102 -14.68 2.05 7.86
C PHE A 102 -14.56 2.19 9.37
N THR A 103 -15.65 2.59 10.03
CA THR A 103 -15.68 2.70 11.49
C THR A 103 -15.32 1.38 12.17
N ARG A 104 -15.94 0.27 11.74
CA ARG A 104 -15.63 -1.07 12.24
C ARG A 104 -14.19 -1.47 11.93
N GLY A 105 -13.73 -1.28 10.69
CA GLY A 105 -12.37 -1.63 10.30
C GLY A 105 -11.29 -0.90 11.11
N MET A 106 -11.54 0.36 11.49
CA MET A 106 -10.66 1.10 12.39
C MET A 106 -10.67 0.51 13.80
N GLN A 107 -11.85 0.19 14.35
CA GLN A 107 -12.00 -0.44 15.66
C GLN A 107 -11.30 -1.81 15.73
N ASP A 108 -11.43 -2.62 14.68
CA ASP A 108 -10.85 -3.97 14.61
C ASP A 108 -9.31 -3.96 14.52
N ASN A 109 -8.70 -2.81 14.23
CA ASN A 109 -7.25 -2.68 14.03
C ASN A 109 -6.55 -1.68 14.96
N ALA A 110 -7.29 -0.93 15.78
CA ALA A 110 -6.72 0.06 16.68
C ALA A 110 -6.96 -0.34 18.15
N PRO A 111 -5.91 -0.33 19.00
CA PRO A 111 -6.10 -0.38 20.45
C PRO A 111 -7.06 0.72 20.91
N ARG A 112 -7.81 0.49 21.99
CA ARG A 112 -8.84 1.42 22.49
C ARG A 112 -8.30 2.85 22.66
N GLU A 113 -7.08 3.00 23.16
CA GLU A 113 -6.42 4.29 23.35
C GLU A 113 -6.12 5.01 22.03
N GLU A 114 -5.63 4.28 21.02
CA GLU A 114 -5.37 4.83 19.69
C GLU A 114 -6.69 5.19 18.99
N PHE A 115 -7.68 4.30 19.05
CA PHE A 115 -8.99 4.56 18.46
C PHE A 115 -9.64 5.80 19.06
N SER A 116 -9.50 6.03 20.38
CA SER A 116 -10.08 7.20 21.05
C SER A 116 -9.62 8.54 20.44
N LYS A 117 -8.36 8.62 19.97
CA LYS A 117 -7.79 9.80 19.31
C LYS A 117 -8.27 9.98 17.87
N SER A 118 -8.82 8.93 17.28
CA SER A 118 -9.36 8.91 15.91
C SER A 118 -10.89 9.13 15.84
N ILE A 119 -11.59 9.19 16.97
CA ILE A 119 -13.07 9.22 17.01
C ILE A 119 -13.64 10.39 16.23
N ALA A 120 -13.11 11.60 16.43
CA ALA A 120 -13.60 12.79 15.74
C ALA A 120 -13.48 12.66 14.22
N GLY A 121 -12.33 12.19 13.73
CA GLY A 121 -12.12 11.90 12.31
C GLY A 121 -13.01 10.78 11.79
N THR A 122 -13.23 9.74 12.60
CA THR A 122 -14.09 8.61 12.25
C THR A 122 -15.54 9.04 12.06
N ILE A 123 -16.05 9.90 12.95
CA ILE A 123 -17.41 10.46 12.84
C ILE A 123 -17.53 11.27 11.55
N ARG A 124 -16.61 12.21 11.30
CA ARG A 124 -16.61 13.03 10.07
C ARG A 124 -16.56 12.17 8.81
N MET A 125 -15.73 11.13 8.82
CA MET A 125 -15.64 10.20 7.69
C MET A 125 -16.94 9.45 7.46
N SER A 126 -17.58 8.97 8.53
CA SER A 126 -18.89 8.32 8.43
C SER A 126 -19.93 9.29 7.85
N GLU A 127 -19.96 10.54 8.32
CA GLU A 127 -20.88 11.56 7.83
C GLU A 127 -20.69 11.85 6.33
N ILE A 128 -19.44 12.03 5.88
CA ILE A 128 -19.10 12.26 4.47
C ILE A 128 -19.72 11.19 3.56
N PHE A 129 -19.63 9.92 3.96
CA PHE A 129 -20.16 8.81 3.17
C PHE A 129 -21.67 8.60 3.37
N SER A 130 -22.20 8.85 4.57
CA SER A 130 -23.64 8.78 4.86
C SER A 130 -24.46 9.82 4.11
N LEU A 131 -23.88 10.97 3.76
CA LEU A 131 -24.51 11.97 2.88
C LEU A 131 -24.70 11.47 1.45
N ARG A 132 -24.06 10.35 1.09
CA ARG A 132 -24.22 9.70 -0.22
C ARG A 132 -25.20 8.54 -0.09
N LYS A 133 -26.17 8.49 -0.99
CA LYS A 133 -27.07 7.33 -1.10
C LYS A 133 -26.27 6.06 -1.40
N LYS A 134 -25.36 6.12 -2.36
CA LYS A 134 -24.46 5.03 -2.72
C LYS A 134 -23.25 5.59 -3.47
N LEU A 135 -22.17 4.81 -3.50
CA LEU A 135 -21.11 4.94 -4.50
C LEU A 135 -21.35 3.88 -5.57
N THR A 136 -21.44 4.29 -6.84
CA THR A 136 -21.69 3.37 -7.96
C THR A 136 -20.39 2.83 -8.55
N ALA A 137 -20.48 1.73 -9.29
CA ALA A 137 -19.34 1.23 -10.07
C ALA A 137 -18.73 2.34 -10.95
N GLY A 138 -17.40 2.45 -10.95
CA GLY A 138 -16.64 3.50 -11.62
C GLY A 138 -16.42 4.77 -10.81
N GLU A 139 -17.22 5.03 -9.76
CA GLU A 139 -16.93 6.12 -8.83
C GLU A 139 -15.71 5.79 -7.98
N ASN A 140 -15.05 6.85 -7.50
CA ASN A 140 -13.83 6.72 -6.73
C ASN A 140 -13.81 7.64 -5.52
N PHE A 141 -13.00 7.27 -4.54
CA PHE A 141 -12.60 8.19 -3.51
C PHE A 141 -11.10 8.06 -3.21
N SER A 142 -10.51 9.15 -2.73
CA SER A 142 -9.12 9.19 -2.28
C SER A 142 -9.06 9.68 -0.85
N VAL A 143 -8.09 9.17 -0.10
CA VAL A 143 -7.75 9.64 1.24
C VAL A 143 -6.30 10.09 1.19
N ASP A 144 -6.11 11.40 1.29
CA ASP A 144 -4.80 12.04 1.18
C ASP A 144 -4.34 12.49 2.55
N TRP A 145 -3.17 12.03 2.97
CA TRP A 145 -2.45 12.59 4.11
C TRP A 145 -1.45 13.61 3.62
N VAL A 146 -1.52 14.83 4.15
CA VAL A 146 -0.51 15.86 3.94
C VAL A 146 -0.02 16.36 5.31
N PRO A 147 1.26 16.14 5.66
CA PRO A 147 1.81 16.63 6.92
C PRO A 147 1.57 18.14 7.10
N GLY A 148 1.11 18.53 8.29
CA GLY A 148 0.77 19.92 8.60
C GLY A 148 -0.63 20.38 8.15
N VAL A 149 -1.28 19.65 7.25
CA VAL A 149 -2.66 19.94 6.80
C VAL A 149 -3.65 18.94 7.40
N GLY A 150 -3.32 17.65 7.35
CA GLY A 150 -4.19 16.56 7.82
C GLY A 150 -4.63 15.61 6.71
N THR A 151 -5.72 14.90 6.96
CA THR A 151 -6.35 13.97 6.03
C THR A 151 -7.46 14.64 5.25
N THR A 152 -7.34 14.67 3.92
CA THR A 152 -8.38 15.17 3.02
C THR A 152 -9.04 13.99 2.32
N VAL A 153 -10.37 13.95 2.33
CA VAL A 153 -11.15 12.95 1.60
C VAL A 153 -11.59 13.57 0.28
N LEU A 154 -11.35 12.90 -0.83
CA LEU A 154 -11.82 13.31 -2.14
C LEU A 154 -12.80 12.27 -2.67
N ILE A 155 -13.95 12.69 -3.16
CA ILE A 155 -14.91 11.82 -3.85
C ILE A 155 -14.98 12.31 -5.30
N ASN A 156 -14.71 11.41 -6.24
CA ASN A 156 -14.65 11.73 -7.68
C ASN A 156 -13.75 12.96 -7.96
N GLY A 157 -12.61 13.04 -7.27
CA GLY A 157 -11.64 14.13 -7.40
C GLY A 157 -12.00 15.44 -6.70
N LYS A 158 -13.16 15.53 -6.03
CA LYS A 158 -13.59 16.74 -5.29
C LYS A 158 -13.45 16.52 -3.79
N ALA A 159 -12.88 17.50 -3.09
CA ALA A 159 -12.78 17.46 -1.63
C ALA A 159 -14.18 17.32 -1.00
N ALA A 160 -14.30 16.41 -0.03
CA ALA A 160 -15.51 16.11 0.70
C ALA A 160 -15.28 16.45 2.18
N GLY A 161 -15.67 17.67 2.56
CA GLY A 161 -15.47 18.19 3.92
C GLY A 161 -14.08 18.78 4.17
N GLU A 162 -13.89 19.27 5.39
CA GLU A 162 -12.65 19.88 5.85
C GLU A 162 -11.58 18.83 6.19
N PRO A 163 -10.29 19.16 6.08
CA PRO A 163 -9.21 18.26 6.49
C PRO A 163 -9.33 17.82 7.96
N ILE A 164 -9.13 16.52 8.18
CA ILE A 164 -9.12 15.87 9.50
C ILE A 164 -7.68 15.90 10.02
N LYS A 165 -7.41 16.69 11.06
CA LYS A 165 -6.04 17.07 11.45
C LYS A 165 -5.31 15.97 12.22
N GLU A 166 -6.05 15.04 12.78
CA GLU A 166 -5.57 13.99 13.68
C GLU A 166 -4.72 12.95 12.92
N PRO A 167 -3.40 12.84 13.19
CA PRO A 167 -2.55 11.82 12.57
C PRO A 167 -2.97 10.39 12.91
N GLU A 168 -3.50 10.19 14.12
CA GLU A 168 -4.03 8.91 14.60
C GLU A 168 -5.23 8.46 13.77
N PHE A 169 -6.04 9.40 13.28
CA PHE A 169 -7.13 9.07 12.37
C PHE A 169 -6.61 8.50 11.05
N PHE A 170 -5.63 9.17 10.42
CA PHE A 170 -5.05 8.64 9.18
C PHE A 170 -4.43 7.26 9.39
N SER A 171 -3.70 7.09 10.50
CA SER A 171 -3.06 5.82 10.86
C SER A 171 -4.09 4.70 11.05
N ALA A 172 -5.15 4.96 11.82
CA ALA A 172 -6.25 4.02 12.03
C ALA A 172 -6.97 3.68 10.70
N MET A 173 -7.22 4.68 9.86
CA MET A 173 -7.83 4.52 8.54
C MET A 173 -6.99 3.60 7.65
N MET A 174 -5.67 3.81 7.57
CA MET A 174 -4.79 2.95 6.78
C MET A 174 -4.76 1.51 7.28
N LYS A 175 -4.92 1.30 8.58
CA LYS A 175 -4.96 -0.05 9.16
C LYS A 175 -6.20 -0.86 8.75
N ILE A 176 -7.26 -0.25 8.23
CA ILE A 176 -8.37 -0.99 7.60
C ILE A 176 -7.85 -1.89 6.46
N TRP A 177 -6.84 -1.42 5.71
CA TRP A 177 -6.26 -2.17 4.60
C TRP A 177 -4.95 -2.86 4.99
N LEU A 178 -4.16 -2.24 5.86
CA LEU A 178 -2.79 -2.67 6.13
C LEU A 178 -2.61 -3.29 7.53
N GLY A 179 -3.62 -3.24 8.38
CA GLY A 179 -3.56 -3.71 9.77
C GLY A 179 -3.53 -5.23 9.90
N ASN A 180 -3.69 -5.71 11.13
CA ASN A 180 -3.68 -7.13 11.46
C ASN A 180 -4.97 -7.84 11.02
N ASN A 181 -6.08 -7.11 11.00
CA ASN A 181 -7.39 -7.54 10.53
C ASN A 181 -7.76 -6.74 9.26
N PRO A 182 -7.07 -6.95 8.13
CA PRO A 182 -7.30 -6.16 6.93
C PRO A 182 -8.65 -6.51 6.28
N ALA A 183 -9.22 -5.56 5.55
CA ALA A 183 -10.46 -5.73 4.81
C ALA A 183 -10.40 -6.88 3.77
N ASP A 184 -9.19 -7.19 3.29
CA ASP A 184 -8.85 -8.37 2.49
C ASP A 184 -7.32 -8.59 2.55
N SER A 185 -6.89 -9.84 2.79
CA SER A 185 -5.45 -10.16 2.95
C SER A 185 -4.67 -10.10 1.64
N GLN A 186 -5.28 -10.49 0.52
CA GLN A 186 -4.63 -10.41 -0.79
C GLN A 186 -4.44 -8.95 -1.22
N LEU A 187 -5.44 -8.11 -0.92
CA LEU A 187 -5.35 -6.68 -1.14
C LEU A 187 -4.20 -6.07 -0.32
N LYS A 188 -4.07 -6.40 0.96
CA LYS A 188 -2.96 -5.93 1.80
C LYS A 188 -1.60 -6.22 1.16
N GLU A 189 -1.38 -7.47 0.76
CA GLU A 189 -0.11 -7.90 0.16
C GLU A 189 0.16 -7.19 -1.18
N ALA A 190 -0.88 -6.95 -1.98
CA ALA A 190 -0.77 -6.17 -3.22
C ALA A 190 -0.43 -4.69 -2.95
N LEU A 191 -1.05 -4.05 -1.95
CA LEU A 191 -0.79 -2.66 -1.58
C LEU A 191 0.61 -2.46 -0.98
N LEU A 192 1.15 -3.47 -0.30
CA LEU A 192 2.52 -3.50 0.20
C LEU A 192 3.55 -3.86 -0.89
N GLY A 193 3.12 -4.03 -2.14
CA GLY A 193 4.00 -4.31 -3.27
C GLY A 193 4.64 -5.71 -3.23
N LYS A 194 4.09 -6.63 -2.42
CA LYS A 194 4.59 -8.01 -2.29
C LYS A 194 3.96 -8.96 -3.31
N ALA A 195 2.73 -8.68 -3.72
CA ALA A 195 2.05 -9.42 -4.76
C ALA A 195 2.02 -8.60 -6.06
N PRO A 196 2.33 -9.20 -7.23
CA PRO A 196 2.03 -8.56 -8.50
C PRO A 196 0.51 -8.32 -8.59
N ALA A 197 0.12 -7.16 -9.12
CA ALA A 197 -1.28 -6.82 -9.33
C ALA A 197 -2.00 -8.00 -10.02
N PRO A 198 -3.18 -8.44 -9.52
CA PRO A 198 -3.92 -9.53 -10.14
C PRO A 198 -4.20 -9.18 -11.60
N ARG A 199 -3.55 -9.92 -12.53
CA ARG A 199 -3.87 -9.82 -13.95
C ARG A 199 -5.23 -10.45 -14.15
N ASP A 200 -6.18 -9.68 -14.68
CA ASP A 200 -7.46 -10.23 -15.05
C ASP A 200 -7.29 -11.23 -16.21
N PRO A 201 -7.73 -12.49 -16.08
CA PRO A 201 -7.61 -13.45 -17.18
C PRO A 201 -8.44 -13.03 -18.41
N SER A 202 -9.42 -12.12 -18.24
CA SER A 202 -10.28 -11.61 -19.31
C SER A 202 -9.62 -10.55 -20.22
N THR A 203 -8.45 -10.00 -19.88
CA THR A 203 -7.75 -8.99 -20.72
C THR A 203 -6.58 -9.57 -21.52
N SER A 204 -6.46 -10.90 -21.60
CA SER A 204 -5.43 -11.56 -22.41
C SER A 204 -5.80 -11.63 -23.91
N ASN A 205 -5.87 -10.47 -24.58
CA ASN A 205 -5.69 -10.42 -26.02
C ASN A 205 -4.40 -9.66 -26.33
N PRO A 206 -3.26 -10.34 -26.56
CA PRO A 206 -2.14 -9.69 -27.20
C PRO A 206 -2.54 -9.43 -28.65
N VAL A 207 -2.82 -8.17 -28.98
CA VAL A 207 -2.73 -7.69 -30.36
C VAL A 207 -1.27 -7.85 -30.78
N SER A 208 -0.96 -9.01 -31.35
CA SER A 208 0.29 -9.23 -32.05
C SER A 208 0.24 -8.39 -33.33
N PRO A 209 1.19 -7.48 -33.58
CA PRO A 209 1.32 -6.89 -34.91
C PRO A 209 1.75 -8.00 -35.86
N SER A 210 0.85 -8.40 -36.76
CA SER A 210 1.12 -9.33 -37.84
C SER A 210 2.13 -8.71 -38.82
N GLY A 211 3.41 -8.90 -38.52
CA GLY A 211 4.49 -8.73 -39.49
C GLY A 211 4.48 -9.88 -40.51
N PRO A 212 4.96 -9.66 -41.74
CA PRO A 212 4.88 -10.65 -42.81
C PRO A 212 5.75 -11.87 -42.51
N THR A 213 5.15 -13.06 -42.65
CA THR A 213 5.78 -14.37 -42.44
C THR A 213 6.86 -14.63 -43.50
N PRO A 214 8.09 -15.04 -43.13
CA PRO A 214 9.05 -15.57 -44.11
C PRO A 214 8.69 -17.00 -44.54
N PRO A 215 9.01 -17.41 -45.79
CA PRO A 215 8.67 -18.75 -46.29
C PRO A 215 9.51 -19.86 -45.65
N PRO A 216 8.98 -21.10 -45.53
CA PRO A 216 9.70 -22.22 -44.94
C PRO A 216 10.82 -22.74 -45.84
N ALA A 217 12.02 -22.88 -45.26
CA ALA A 217 13.14 -23.58 -45.87
C ALA A 217 12.84 -25.09 -45.96
N SER A 218 13.10 -25.67 -47.13
CA SER A 218 12.96 -27.07 -47.45
C SER A 218 13.92 -27.94 -46.63
N ARG A 219 13.35 -28.94 -45.95
CA ARG A 219 14.06 -29.96 -45.18
C ARG A 219 14.31 -31.17 -46.07
N THR A 220 15.53 -31.31 -46.59
CA THR A 220 16.01 -32.57 -47.17
C THR A 220 16.76 -33.36 -46.11
N GLY A 221 16.31 -34.59 -45.90
CA GLY A 221 16.72 -35.43 -44.78
C GLY A 221 18.05 -36.15 -44.96
N ARG A 222 18.49 -36.76 -43.86
CA ARG A 222 19.28 -37.99 -43.87
C ARG A 222 19.11 -38.71 -42.54
N ALA A 223 18.60 -39.95 -42.62
CA ALA A 223 18.54 -40.92 -41.54
C ALA A 223 19.74 -41.85 -41.59
N ALA A 224 20.31 -42.17 -40.43
CA ALA A 224 21.04 -43.39 -40.04
C ALA A 224 21.40 -43.15 -38.55
N GLY A 225 21.00 -43.97 -37.58
CA GLY A 225 21.09 -45.42 -37.50
C GLY A 225 22.21 -45.75 -36.50
N GLY A 226 21.88 -46.25 -35.30
CA GLY A 226 22.90 -46.62 -34.31
C GLY A 226 22.35 -46.83 -32.90
N ALA A 227 21.95 -48.07 -32.60
CA ALA A 227 21.62 -48.56 -31.28
C ALA A 227 22.89 -48.71 -30.40
N ALA A 228 22.75 -48.55 -29.07
CA ALA A 228 23.37 -49.45 -28.07
C ALA A 228 23.10 -49.01 -26.61
N ALA A 229 22.73 -50.02 -25.81
CA ALA A 229 23.17 -50.30 -24.45
C ALA A 229 22.81 -49.37 -23.27
N ARG A 230 21.85 -49.87 -22.48
CA ARG A 230 21.77 -49.75 -21.01
C ARG A 230 23.01 -50.37 -20.34
N PRO A 231 23.39 -49.90 -19.14
CA PRO A 231 23.33 -50.79 -17.97
C PRO A 231 22.80 -50.12 -16.68
N PRO A 232 22.62 -50.88 -15.57
CA PRO A 232 21.64 -50.54 -14.52
C PRO A 232 22.24 -50.15 -13.15
N ARG A 233 21.33 -49.62 -12.30
CA ARG A 233 21.26 -49.68 -10.82
C ARG A 233 22.46 -49.21 -9.98
N ARG A 234 22.19 -48.28 -9.05
CA ARG A 234 22.59 -48.33 -7.64
C ARG A 234 21.89 -47.22 -6.83
N SER A 235 20.99 -47.63 -5.94
CA SER A 235 20.84 -47.06 -4.58
C SER A 235 21.37 -48.14 -3.62
N PRO A 236 21.41 -48.00 -2.28
CA PRO A 236 21.20 -46.83 -1.41
C PRO A 236 22.33 -46.71 -0.35
N CYS A 237 22.38 -45.61 0.41
CA CYS A 237 22.97 -45.45 1.76
C CYS A 237 22.69 -43.99 2.14
N GLY A 238 22.13 -43.60 3.27
CA GLY A 238 22.06 -44.22 4.58
C GLY A 238 22.38 -43.11 5.56
N TRP A 239 21.38 -42.57 6.26
CA TRP A 239 21.59 -41.70 7.42
C TRP A 239 20.52 -42.04 8.47
N HIS A 240 20.90 -42.97 9.35
CA HIS A 240 20.37 -43.04 10.71
C HIS A 240 21.34 -42.25 11.60
N ALA A 241 20.84 -41.31 12.41
CA ALA A 241 20.88 -41.42 13.87
C ALA A 241 20.29 -40.16 14.53
N PRO A 242 19.75 -40.30 15.76
CA PRO A 242 18.95 -39.31 16.46
C PRO A 242 19.78 -38.51 17.46
N VAL A 243 19.16 -37.59 18.21
CA VAL A 243 19.06 -37.65 19.69
C VAL A 243 18.45 -36.36 20.22
N ALA A 244 17.46 -36.55 21.07
CA ALA A 244 16.80 -35.56 21.90
C ALA A 244 17.70 -35.09 23.07
N GLY A 245 17.52 -33.86 23.51
CA GLY A 245 18.18 -33.32 24.69
C GLY A 245 17.57 -31.98 25.12
N GLU A 246 16.37 -32.03 25.70
CA GLU A 246 16.00 -31.14 26.82
C GLU A 246 16.72 -31.65 28.10
N PRO A 247 16.79 -30.91 29.23
CA PRO A 247 16.04 -29.69 29.59
C PRO A 247 16.92 -28.57 30.18
N ASN A 248 16.38 -27.35 30.30
CA ASN A 248 16.67 -26.56 31.51
C ASN A 248 15.56 -25.53 31.79
N SER A 249 14.81 -25.77 32.86
CA SER A 249 14.13 -24.75 33.64
C SER A 249 15.16 -23.96 34.43
N LEU A 250 14.89 -22.67 34.70
CA LEU A 250 15.54 -21.70 35.60
C LEU A 250 15.43 -20.35 34.87
N GLU A 251 14.97 -19.22 35.41
CA GLU A 251 14.49 -18.82 36.72
C GLU A 251 13.92 -17.41 36.48
N ALA A 252 12.76 -17.07 37.04
CA ALA A 252 12.18 -15.74 36.95
C ALA A 252 12.61 -14.91 38.16
N PRO A 253 13.10 -13.66 38.01
CA PRO A 253 13.24 -12.76 39.15
C PRO A 253 11.95 -11.98 39.40
N ALA A 254 11.45 -12.14 40.62
CA ALA A 254 10.40 -11.35 41.24
C ALA A 254 10.81 -9.87 41.37
N LEU A 255 9.88 -8.96 41.07
CA LEU A 255 10.00 -7.54 41.40
C LEU A 255 9.33 -7.26 42.76
N PRO A 256 9.93 -6.41 43.62
CA PRO A 256 9.43 -6.18 44.97
C PRO A 256 8.19 -5.27 45.01
N ARG A 257 7.28 -5.61 45.93
CA ARG A 257 6.20 -4.74 46.41
C ARG A 257 6.77 -3.71 47.39
N GLY A 258 6.34 -2.46 47.26
CA GLY A 258 6.22 -1.52 48.38
C GLY A 258 7.16 -0.31 48.34
N SER A 259 6.61 0.85 47.98
CA SER A 259 6.87 2.07 48.74
C SER A 259 5.68 3.01 48.64
N ALA A 260 5.10 3.30 49.79
CA ALA A 260 4.04 4.27 49.97
C ALA A 260 4.56 5.68 49.68
N ALA A 261 3.79 6.48 48.95
CA ALA A 261 3.97 7.92 48.82
C ALA A 261 2.84 8.64 49.58
N PRO A 262 3.10 9.76 50.26
CA PRO A 262 2.15 10.35 51.19
C PRO A 262 1.06 11.15 50.49
N LEU A 263 -0.15 11.04 51.05
CA LEU A 263 -1.25 11.98 50.88
C LEU A 263 -0.80 13.40 51.25
N LEU A 264 -0.90 14.34 50.30
CA LEU A 264 -0.96 15.75 50.60
C LEU A 264 -2.11 16.40 49.83
N ARG A 265 -2.76 17.30 50.57
CA ARG A 265 -4.12 17.82 50.46
C ARG A 265 -4.38 18.73 49.25
N PRO A 266 -5.67 18.98 48.95
CA PRO A 266 -6.10 19.87 47.87
C PRO A 266 -5.83 21.35 48.20
N LEU A 267 -5.37 22.10 47.20
CA LEU A 267 -5.39 23.55 47.22
C LEU A 267 -6.82 24.02 46.90
N GLN A 268 -7.48 24.59 47.90
CA GLN A 268 -8.67 25.42 47.71
C GLN A 268 -8.32 26.74 47.01
N PRO A 269 -9.29 27.36 46.32
CA PRO A 269 -9.10 28.62 45.62
C PRO A 269 -9.11 29.81 46.60
N CYS A 270 -8.11 30.68 46.48
CA CYS A 270 -8.14 31.99 47.12
C CYS A 270 -9.16 32.89 46.42
N CYS A 271 -10.21 33.27 47.15
CA CYS A 271 -10.98 34.48 46.89
C CYS A 271 -10.06 35.71 46.95
N ARG A 272 -10.19 36.64 45.99
CA ARG A 272 -10.19 38.06 46.33
C ARG A 272 -10.99 38.86 45.30
N ASN A 273 -11.99 39.56 45.83
CA ASN A 273 -12.66 40.72 45.25
C ASN A 273 -11.63 41.72 44.70
N ASP A 274 -11.97 42.39 43.61
CA ASP A 274 -12.08 43.86 43.62
C ASP A 274 -12.84 44.35 42.37
N ALA A 275 -13.99 44.96 42.61
CA ALA A 275 -14.56 45.99 41.75
C ALA A 275 -13.77 47.31 42.00
N PRO A 276 -13.80 48.32 41.12
CA PRO A 276 -14.98 49.19 41.10
C PRO A 276 -15.34 49.82 39.74
N ALA A 277 -16.57 50.34 39.74
CA ALA A 277 -17.18 51.37 38.91
C ALA A 277 -16.27 52.21 37.98
N ARG A 278 -16.68 52.28 36.71
CA ARG A 278 -17.18 53.51 36.06
C ARG A 278 -17.95 53.18 34.79
#